data_AF-X1DK78-F1
#
_entry.id   AF-X1DK78-F1
#
_cell.length_a   1.000
_cell.length_b   1.000
_cell.length_c   1.000
_cell.angle_alpha   90.00
_cell.angle_beta   90.00
_cell.angle_gamma   90.00
#
_symmetry.space_group_name_H-M   'P 1'
#
loop_
_entity.id
_entity.type
_entity.pdbx_description
1 polymer ?
#
loop_
_entity_poly.entity_id
_entity_poly.type
_entity_poly.pdbx_seq_one_letter_code
_entity_poly.pdbx_strand_id
1 'polypeptide(L)'
;MEDYDLFDKNTQAIIYGFQARAIQRMIDFDYVCQREKPSVAGVIRSTQTAAVSYHKTFWGSNEIVVPIYKTLKLAIKNHPNADVMVNFASFRSSYPTSKEALESDTIRTVAIIAEGMPERQTR
;
A
#
# COMPACT_ATOMS: atom_id res chain seq x y z
N MET A 1 22.65 -17.27 0.37
CA MET A 1 21.73 -16.18 0.69
C MET A 1 20.86 -16.07 -0.55
N GLU A 2 19.58 -16.44 -0.48
CA GLU A 2 18.71 -16.25 -1.64
C GLU A 2 18.72 -14.77 -2.01
N ASP A 3 18.85 -14.48 -3.29
CA ASP A 3 18.83 -13.11 -3.82
C ASP A 3 17.45 -12.52 -3.49
N TYR A 4 17.42 -11.42 -2.74
CA TYR A 4 16.16 -10.84 -2.30
C TYR A 4 15.54 -10.04 -3.45
N ASP A 5 14.62 -10.67 -4.18
CA ASP A 5 13.79 -9.98 -5.16
C ASP A 5 12.77 -9.08 -4.44
N LEU A 6 12.90 -7.77 -4.65
CA LEU A 6 12.02 -6.76 -4.04
C LEU A 6 10.56 -6.93 -4.47
N PHE A 7 10.34 -7.29 -5.74
CA PHE A 7 9.02 -7.37 -6.35
C PHE A 7 8.95 -8.52 -7.34
N ASP A 8 7.82 -9.23 -7.35
CA ASP A 8 7.47 -10.25 -8.32
C ASP A 8 6.01 -10.09 -8.77
N LYS A 9 5.54 -11.02 -9.62
CA LYS A 9 4.15 -11.03 -10.10
C LYS A 9 3.11 -11.30 -9.00
N ASN A 10 3.52 -11.76 -7.83
CA ASN A 10 2.67 -12.10 -6.69
C ASN A 10 2.65 -11.02 -5.60
N THR A 11 3.61 -10.09 -5.62
CA THR A 11 3.73 -8.96 -4.68
C THR A 11 2.42 -8.25 -4.47
N GLN A 12 2.08 -8.01 -3.21
CA GLN A 12 0.93 -7.20 -2.85
C GLN A 12 1.32 -6.03 -1.95
N ALA A 13 0.80 -4.86 -2.29
CA ALA A 13 1.08 -3.60 -1.64
C ALA A 13 -0.13 -3.11 -0.83
N ILE A 14 0.17 -2.54 0.33
CA ILE A 14 -0.76 -1.67 1.07
C ILE A 14 -0.41 -0.22 0.73
N ILE A 15 -1.41 0.57 0.34
CA ILE A 15 -1.22 1.99 0.02
C ILE A 15 -1.54 2.83 1.26
N TYR A 16 -0.56 3.54 1.80
CA TYR A 16 -0.82 4.50 2.88
C TYR A 16 -1.19 5.86 2.31
N GLY A 17 -2.41 6.33 2.60
CA GLY A 17 -2.97 7.54 2.02
C GLY A 17 -3.90 7.22 0.84
N PHE A 18 -5.07 7.85 0.82
CA PHE A 18 -6.09 7.57 -0.19
C PHE A 18 -5.82 8.32 -1.49
N GLN A 19 -5.14 7.65 -2.43
CA GLN A 19 -4.79 8.18 -3.76
C GLN A 19 -5.52 7.42 -4.87
N ALA A 20 -6.83 7.71 -5.04
CA ALA A 20 -7.70 6.97 -5.96
C ALA A 20 -7.13 6.78 -7.38
N ARG A 21 -6.51 7.83 -7.96
CA ARG A 21 -5.89 7.76 -9.29
C ARG A 21 -4.66 6.85 -9.34
N ALA A 22 -3.82 6.89 -8.31
CA ALA A 22 -2.62 6.04 -8.25
C ALA A 22 -3.02 4.57 -8.05
N ILE A 23 -4.00 4.32 -7.18
CA ILE A 23 -4.59 2.99 -6.96
C ILE A 23 -5.12 2.41 -8.27
N GLN A 24 -5.98 3.15 -8.98
CA GLN A 24 -6.53 2.68 -10.26
C GLN A 24 -5.42 2.40 -11.28
N ARG A 25 -4.43 3.29 -11.40
CA ARG A 25 -3.32 3.10 -12.36
C ARG A 25 -2.44 1.89 -12.05
N MET A 26 -2.22 1.58 -10.78
CA MET A 26 -1.52 0.34 -10.40
C MET A 26 -2.31 -0.89 -10.84
N ILE A 27 -3.62 -0.87 -10.61
CA ILE A 27 -4.54 -1.95 -10.99
C ILE A 27 -4.64 -2.08 -12.53
N ASP A 28 -4.67 -0.96 -13.25
CA ASP A 28 -4.63 -0.94 -14.73
C ASP A 28 -3.32 -1.55 -15.25
N PHE A 29 -2.19 -1.18 -14.63
CA PHE A 29 -0.88 -1.76 -14.95
C PHE A 29 -0.86 -3.27 -14.70
N ASP A 30 -1.37 -3.72 -13.56
CA ASP A 30 -1.48 -5.14 -13.23
C ASP A 30 -2.31 -5.91 -14.26
N TYR A 31 -3.41 -5.32 -14.73
CA TYR A 31 -4.27 -5.92 -15.75
C TYR A 31 -3.55 -6.06 -17.09
N VAL A 32 -2.88 -5.01 -17.59
CA VAL A 32 -2.14 -5.09 -18.87
C VAL A 32 -0.93 -6.02 -18.78
N CYS A 33 -0.34 -6.16 -17.59
CA CYS A 33 0.71 -7.14 -17.30
C CYS A 33 0.17 -8.57 -17.09
N GLN A 34 -1.13 -8.80 -17.28
CA GLN A 34 -1.77 -10.12 -17.16
C GLN A 34 -1.54 -10.79 -15.80
N ARG A 35 -1.51 -10.01 -14.72
CA ARG A 35 -1.43 -10.58 -13.38
C ARG A 35 -2.71 -11.33 -13.04
N GLU A 36 -2.60 -12.33 -12.17
CA GLU A 36 -3.76 -13.10 -11.72
C GLU A 36 -4.62 -12.34 -10.69
N LYS A 37 -4.01 -11.37 -9.99
CA LYS A 37 -4.67 -10.56 -8.95
C LYS A 37 -4.11 -9.13 -8.91
N PRO A 38 -4.88 -8.15 -8.42
CA PRO A 38 -4.38 -6.81 -8.18
C PRO A 38 -3.21 -6.78 -7.20
N SER A 39 -2.24 -5.93 -7.49
CA SER A 39 -1.12 -5.63 -6.59
C SER A 39 -1.57 -4.83 -5.39
N VAL A 40 -2.58 -3.98 -5.51
CA VAL A 40 -3.15 -3.24 -4.39
C VAL A 40 -4.05 -4.15 -3.56
N ALA A 41 -3.56 -4.60 -2.41
CA ALA A 41 -4.34 -5.42 -1.47
C ALA A 41 -5.33 -4.58 -0.65
N GLY A 42 -4.92 -3.39 -0.24
CA GLY A 42 -5.73 -2.50 0.58
C GLY A 42 -5.14 -1.11 0.71
N VAL A 43 -5.94 -0.19 1.24
CA VAL A 43 -5.55 1.22 1.41
C VAL A 43 -5.71 1.61 2.87
N ILE A 44 -4.85 2.47 3.37
CA ILE A 44 -4.99 3.07 4.69
C ILE A 44 -5.46 4.51 4.55
N ARG A 45 -6.55 4.83 5.24
CA ARG A 45 -7.06 6.20 5.39
C ARG A 45 -7.38 6.45 6.86
N SER A 46 -6.39 6.91 7.61
CA SER A 46 -6.48 7.13 9.06
C SER A 46 -7.52 8.16 9.49
N THR A 47 -7.86 9.11 8.60
CA THR A 47 -8.85 10.16 8.85
C THR A 47 -10.30 9.66 8.79
N GLN A 48 -10.55 8.43 8.35
CA GLN A 48 -11.91 7.92 8.23
C GLN A 48 -12.50 7.50 9.59
N THR A 49 -13.81 7.64 9.74
CA THR A 49 -14.52 7.27 10.99
C THR A 49 -14.58 5.75 11.16
N ALA A 50 -15.06 5.05 10.12
CA ALA A 50 -15.26 3.60 10.14
C ALA A 50 -13.94 2.81 10.21
N ALA A 51 -13.95 1.62 10.80
CA ALA A 51 -12.78 0.75 10.82
C ALA A 51 -12.39 0.29 9.40
N VAL A 52 -13.39 -0.04 8.59
CA VAL A 52 -13.26 -0.48 7.19
C VAL A 52 -14.28 0.26 6.33
N SER A 53 -13.86 0.68 5.15
CA SER A 53 -14.73 1.10 4.05
C SER A 53 -14.23 0.49 2.75
N TYR A 54 -14.87 0.77 1.61
CA TYR A 54 -14.49 0.18 0.33
C TYR A 54 -14.38 1.25 -0.74
N HIS A 55 -13.42 1.09 -1.65
CA HIS A 55 -13.25 1.91 -2.82
C HIS A 55 -13.54 1.08 -4.07
N LYS A 56 -14.51 1.52 -4.88
CA LYS A 56 -14.75 0.92 -6.20
C LYS A 56 -13.61 1.30 -7.14
N THR A 57 -13.09 0.31 -7.85
CA THR A 57 -12.05 0.42 -8.87
C THR A 57 -12.39 -0.53 -10.04
N PHE A 58 -11.62 -0.50 -11.12
CA PHE A 58 -11.82 -1.35 -12.29
C PHE A 58 -10.64 -2.29 -12.51
N TRP A 59 -10.93 -3.56 -12.83
CA TRP A 59 -9.98 -4.55 -13.32
C TRP A 59 -10.32 -4.86 -14.77
N GLY A 60 -9.66 -4.17 -15.70
CA GLY A 60 -10.12 -4.10 -17.08
C GLY A 60 -11.51 -3.47 -17.14
N SER A 61 -12.49 -4.19 -17.69
CA SER A 61 -13.89 -3.75 -17.74
C SER A 61 -14.71 -4.10 -16.50
N ASN A 62 -14.17 -4.88 -15.57
CA ASN A 62 -14.92 -5.39 -14.42
C ASN A 62 -14.79 -4.45 -13.22
N GLU A 63 -15.90 -4.17 -12.54
CA GLU A 63 -15.87 -3.45 -11.27
C GLU A 63 -15.39 -4.36 -10.14
N ILE A 64 -14.40 -3.91 -9.38
CA ILE A 64 -13.92 -4.56 -8.16
C ILE A 64 -13.87 -3.56 -7.01
N VAL A 65 -13.77 -4.04 -5.78
CA VAL A 65 -13.63 -3.19 -4.59
C VAL A 65 -12.31 -3.44 -3.89
N VAL A 66 -11.63 -2.36 -3.51
CA VAL A 66 -10.44 -2.38 -2.66
C VAL A 66 -10.83 -1.95 -1.26
N PRO A 67 -10.51 -2.72 -0.20
CA PRO A 67 -10.80 -2.32 1.16
C PRO A 67 -9.92 -1.15 1.60
N ILE A 68 -10.53 -0.21 2.32
CA ILE A 68 -9.86 0.91 2.96
C ILE A 68 -9.95 0.72 4.47
N TYR A 69 -8.80 0.53 5.10
CA TYR A 69 -8.63 0.35 6.53
C TYR A 69 -8.27 1.65 7.24
N LYS A 70 -8.68 1.77 8.50
CA LYS A 70 -8.31 2.91 9.34
C LYS A 70 -6.85 2.85 9.82
N THR A 71 -6.34 1.64 10.06
CA THR A 71 -5.00 1.43 10.64
C THR A 71 -4.22 0.39 9.85
N LEU A 72 -2.88 0.49 9.88
CA LEU A 72 -1.98 -0.47 9.26
C LEU A 72 -2.15 -1.87 9.86
N LYS A 73 -2.26 -1.96 11.19
CA LYS A 73 -2.50 -3.21 11.91
C LYS A 73 -3.73 -3.98 11.38
N LEU A 74 -4.82 -3.26 11.06
CA LEU A 74 -6.02 -3.90 10.54
C LEU A 74 -5.81 -4.36 9.08
N ALA A 75 -5.11 -3.57 8.27
CA ALA A 75 -4.78 -3.95 6.90
C ALA A 75 -3.90 -5.21 6.84
N ILE A 76 -2.81 -5.25 7.61
CA ILE A 76 -1.89 -6.40 7.66
C ILE A 76 -2.61 -7.66 8.15
N LYS A 77 -3.47 -7.54 9.17
CA LYS A 77 -4.26 -8.68 9.68
C LYS A 77 -5.16 -9.29 8.59
N ASN A 78 -5.73 -8.47 7.71
CA ASN A 78 -6.60 -8.95 6.62
C ASN A 78 -5.83 -9.34 5.36
N HIS A 79 -4.59 -8.87 5.22
CA HIS A 79 -3.72 -9.12 4.07
C HIS A 79 -2.33 -9.58 4.50
N PRO A 80 -2.20 -10.78 5.10
CA PRO A 80 -0.93 -11.28 5.62
C PRO A 80 0.14 -11.51 4.54
N ASN A 81 -0.27 -11.61 3.27
CA ASN A 81 0.63 -11.77 2.12
C ASN A 81 1.15 -10.43 1.57
N ALA A 82 0.68 -9.29 2.08
CA ALA A 82 1.17 -7.99 1.65
C ALA A 82 2.53 -7.71 2.30
N ASP A 83 3.53 -7.50 1.46
CA ASP A 83 4.93 -7.33 1.84
C ASP A 83 5.52 -5.98 1.42
N VAL A 84 4.74 -5.16 0.73
CA VAL A 84 5.12 -3.81 0.30
C VAL A 84 4.16 -2.78 0.89
N MET A 85 4.69 -1.62 1.30
CA MET A 85 3.89 -0.43 1.54
C MET A 85 4.31 0.71 0.59
N VAL A 86 3.34 1.33 -0.08
CA VAL A 86 3.56 2.59 -0.82
C VAL A 86 3.00 3.73 0.01
N ASN A 87 3.89 4.62 0.47
CA ASN A 87 3.57 5.65 1.44
C ASN A 87 3.38 7.03 0.81
N PHE A 88 2.12 7.44 0.66
CA PHE A 88 1.71 8.78 0.25
C PHE A 88 1.38 9.70 1.42
N ALA A 89 1.81 9.38 2.65
CA ALA A 89 1.69 10.29 3.77
C ALA A 89 2.43 11.61 3.50
N SER A 90 1.99 12.71 4.11
CA SER A 90 2.73 13.98 4.04
C SER A 90 4.12 13.85 4.66
N PHE A 91 5.05 14.76 4.34
CA PHE A 91 6.41 14.77 4.91
C PHE A 91 6.44 14.73 6.46
N ARG A 92 5.41 15.30 7.11
CA ARG A 92 5.27 15.30 8.59
C ARG A 92 4.95 13.91 9.16
N SER A 93 4.26 13.10 8.39
CA SER A 93 3.74 11.80 8.82
C SER A 93 4.45 10.62 8.16
N SER A 94 5.27 10.87 7.13
CA SER A 94 5.97 9.84 6.38
C SER A 94 6.97 9.05 7.23
N TYR A 95 7.75 9.72 8.09
CA TYR A 95 8.68 9.03 9.00
C TYR A 95 7.96 8.04 9.95
N PRO A 96 7.03 8.48 10.82
CA PRO A 96 6.43 7.56 11.79
C PRO A 96 5.63 6.43 11.12
N THR A 97 4.99 6.70 9.98
CA THR A 97 4.21 5.67 9.26
C THR A 97 5.10 4.65 8.54
N SER A 98 6.23 5.09 7.97
CA SER A 98 7.20 4.18 7.35
C SER A 98 7.88 3.32 8.41
N LYS A 99 8.20 3.90 9.57
CA LYS A 99 8.74 3.16 10.71
C LYS A 99 7.74 2.11 11.22
N GLU A 100 6.48 2.50 11.44
CA GLU A 100 5.41 1.56 11.85
C GLU A 100 5.29 0.37 10.89
N ALA A 101 5.47 0.60 9.59
CA ALA A 101 5.42 -0.47 8.59
C ALA A 101 6.63 -1.39 8.63
N LEU A 102 7.84 -0.85 8.72
CA LEU A 102 9.06 -1.66 8.82
C LEU A 102 9.17 -2.43 10.15
N GLU A 103 8.49 -1.96 11.19
CA GLU A 103 8.37 -2.68 12.47
C GLU A 103 7.25 -3.74 12.47
N SER A 104 6.51 -3.89 11.36
CA SER A 104 5.49 -4.92 11.22
C SER A 104 6.07 -6.26 10.75
N ASP A 105 5.34 -7.34 11.02
CA ASP A 105 5.83 -8.70 10.71
C ASP A 105 5.86 -9.03 9.21
N THR A 106 5.06 -8.36 8.38
CA THR A 106 4.86 -8.75 6.97
C THR A 106 5.48 -7.78 5.97
N ILE A 107 5.55 -6.48 6.28
CA ILE A 107 6.06 -5.48 5.35
C ILE A 107 7.58 -5.46 5.35
N ARG A 108 8.16 -5.73 4.19
CA ARG A 108 9.61 -5.80 3.98
C ARG A 108 10.16 -4.63 3.18
N THR A 109 9.31 -4.04 2.32
CA THR A 109 9.69 -2.93 1.44
C THR A 109 8.75 -1.75 1.63
N VAL A 110 9.30 -0.54 1.78
CA VAL A 110 8.52 0.70 1.86
C VAL A 110 8.98 1.70 0.81
N ALA A 111 8.08 2.10 -0.09
CA ALA A 111 8.30 3.18 -1.04
C ALA A 111 7.77 4.50 -0.46
N ILE A 112 8.66 5.44 -0.15
CA ILE A 112 8.29 6.75 0.42
C ILE A 112 8.17 7.79 -0.69
N ILE A 113 6.97 8.36 -0.86
CA ILE A 113 6.69 9.34 -1.92
C ILE A 113 6.90 10.79 -1.45
N ALA A 114 6.84 11.03 -0.14
CA ALA A 114 6.93 12.38 0.41
C ALA A 114 8.32 13.00 0.20
N GLU A 115 8.34 14.19 -0.42
CA GLU A 115 9.54 15.05 -0.47
C GLU A 115 9.60 15.99 0.74
N GLY A 116 10.80 16.52 1.03
CA GLY A 116 11.00 17.53 2.08
C GLY A 116 11.02 17.00 3.52
N MET A 117 11.29 15.70 3.70
CA MET A 117 11.55 15.14 5.03
C MET A 117 12.87 15.66 5.61
N PRO A 118 12.95 15.99 6.90
CA PRO A 118 14.22 16.36 7.55
C PRO A 118 15.24 15.22 7.44
N GLU A 119 16.46 15.52 6.98
CA GLU A 119 17.51 14.50 6.78
C GLU A 119 17.80 13.65 8.02
N ARG A 120 17.69 14.24 9.23
CA ARG A 120 17.88 13.53 10.51
C ARG A 120 16.88 12.38 10.70
N GLN A 121 15.71 12.44 10.07
CA GLN A 121 14.69 11.39 10.12
C GLN A 121 14.90 10.32 9.04
N THR A 122 15.72 10.60 8.02
CA THR A 122 15.95 9.69 6.88
C THR A 122 17.26 8.91 7.00
N ARG A 123 18.20 9.36 7.84
CA ARG A 123 19.41 8.63 8.22
C ARG A 123 19.10 7.56 9.27
#